data_AF-A0A484DAI8-F1
#
_entry.id   AF-A0A484DAI8-F1
#
_cell.length_a   1.000
_cell.length_b   1.000
_cell.length_c   1.000
_cell.angle_alpha   90.00
_cell.angle_beta   90.00
_cell.angle_gamma   90.00
#
_symmetry.space_group_name_H-M   'P 1'
#
loop_
_entity.id
_entity.type
_entity.pdbx_description
1 polymer ?
#
loop_
_entity_poly.entity_id
_entity_poly.type
_entity_poly.pdbx_seq_one_letter_code
_entity_poly.pdbx_strand_id
1 'polypeptide(L)' 'MSGMRTFLSVSGMVAVVGLGFGMWSIMSPGEEQRRELIKNLPESNPKRMEETRKRNALVMQALKEAAETDENIARGPAR' A
#
# COMPACT_ATOMS: atom_id res chain seq x y z
N MET A 1 40.94 -18.48 -16.69
CA MET A 1 40.73 -17.07 -16.29
C MET A 1 41.82 -16.70 -15.28
N SER A 2 42.61 -15.64 -15.55
CA SER A 2 43.74 -15.26 -14.67
C SER A 2 43.24 -14.80 -13.30
N GLY A 3 43.83 -15.32 -12.21
CA GLY A 3 43.43 -14.99 -10.83
C GLY A 3 43.42 -13.49 -10.52
N MET A 4 44.31 -12.72 -11.14
CA MET A 4 44.34 -11.25 -11.02
C MET A 4 43.03 -10.60 -11.49
N ARG A 5 42.46 -11.08 -12.60
CA ARG A 5 41.19 -10.57 -13.12
C ARG A 5 40.04 -10.91 -12.18
N THR A 6 40.07 -12.10 -11.59
CA THR A 6 39.07 -12.53 -10.61
C THR A 6 39.11 -11.65 -9.36
N PHE A 7 40.30 -11.37 -8.81
CA PHE A 7 40.45 -10.49 -7.64
C PHE A 7 39.93 -9.07 -7.89
N LEU A 8 40.28 -8.47 -9.03
CA LEU A 8 39.80 -7.15 -9.44
C LEU A 8 38.27 -7.12 -9.63
N SER A 9 37.72 -8.19 -10.19
CA SER A 9 36.26 -8.28 -10.42
C SER A 9 35.50 -8.40 -9.11
N VAL A 10 35.99 -9.24 -8.19
CA VAL A 10 35.37 -9.45 -6.88
C VAL A 10 35.46 -8.19 -6.02
N SER A 11 36.61 -7.50 -6.00
CA SER A 11 36.74 -6.25 -5.23
C SER A 11 35.81 -5.15 -5.75
N GLY A 12 35.70 -5.01 -7.08
CA GLY A 12 34.74 -4.10 -7.69
C GLY A 12 33.29 -4.42 -7.33
N MET A 13 32.93 -5.71 -7.32
CA MET A 13 31.57 -6.15 -6.95
C MET A 13 31.25 -5.85 -5.48
N VAL A 14 32.19 -6.10 -4.57
CA VAL A 14 32.03 -5.78 -3.14
C VAL A 14 31.86 -4.27 -2.93
N ALA A 15 32.63 -3.45 -3.66
CA ALA A 15 32.51 -2.00 -3.58
C ALA A 15 31.11 -1.51 -4.02
N VAL A 16 30.60 -2.02 -5.14
CA VAL A 16 29.26 -1.67 -5.63
C VAL A 16 28.17 -2.09 -4.65
N VAL A 17 28.25 -3.31 -4.12
CA VAL A 17 27.27 -3.81 -3.13
C VAL A 17 27.33 -2.99 -1.85
N GLY A 18 28.52 -2.67 -1.35
CA GLY A 18 28.70 -1.86 -0.15
C GLY A 18 28.12 -0.45 -0.29
N LEU A 19 28.36 0.20 -1.43
CA LEU A 19 27.80 1.52 -1.74
C LEU A 19 26.27 1.47 -1.86
N GLY A 20 25.73 0.47 -2.56
CA GLY A 20 24.29 0.27 -2.68
C GLY A 20 23.61 0.05 -1.33
N PHE A 21 24.20 -0.79 -0.48
CA PHE A 21 23.69 -1.06 0.87
C PHE A 21 23.76 0.17 1.77
N GLY A 22 24.88 0.90 1.74
CA GLY A 22 25.03 2.14 2.50
C GLY A 22 23.99 3.18 2.10
N MET A 23 23.79 3.40 0.80
CA MET A 23 22.78 4.34 0.28
C MET A 23 21.36 3.92 0.67
N TRP A 24 21.04 2.61 0.59
CA TRP A 24 19.75 2.08 1.03
C TRP A 24 19.51 2.31 2.51
N SER A 25 20.52 2.07 3.38
CA SER A 25 20.37 2.25 4.83
C SER A 25 20.10 3.69 5.26
N ILE A 26 20.60 4.67 4.51
CA ILE A 26 20.36 6.10 4.76
C ILE A 26 18.95 6.50 4.31
N MET A 27 18.48 5.96 3.19
CA MET A 27 17.18 6.31 2.60
C MET A 27 16.02 5.50 3.19
N SER A 28 16.26 4.29 3.67
CA SER A 28 15.20 3.46 4.23
C SER A 28 14.64 4.12 5.49
N PRO A 29 13.32 4.40 5.56
CA PRO A 29 12.72 4.95 6.76
C PRO A 29 12.98 3.97 7.91
N GLY A 30 13.62 4.47 8.97
CA GLY A 30 13.99 3.66 10.12
C GLY A 30 12.79 2.92 10.71
N GLU A 31 13.04 1.85 11.46
CA GLU A 31 11.97 1.05 12.08
C GLU A 31 11.00 1.90 12.90
N GLU A 32 11.47 3.01 13.48
CA GLU A 32 10.64 3.97 14.21
C GLU A 32 9.62 4.68 13.30
N GLN A 33 10.02 5.18 12.12
CA GLN A 33 9.09 5.76 11.16
C GLN A 33 8.09 4.72 10.62
N ARG A 34 8.53 3.47 10.41
CA ARG A 34 7.61 2.37 10.06
C ARG A 34 6.57 2.12 11.17
N ARG A 35 7.00 2.14 12.44
CA ARG A 35 6.10 1.97 13.59
C ARG A 35 5.13 3.15 13.73
N GLU A 36 5.57 4.37 13.45
CA GLU A 36 4.71 5.57 13.45
C GLU A 36 3.70 5.55 12.30
N LEU A 37 4.11 5.12 11.11
CA LEU A 37 3.20 4.90 9.99
C LEU A 37 2.13 3.86 10.34
N ILE A 38 2.53 2.75 10.98
CA ILE A 38 1.59 1.70 11.42
C ILE A 38 0.58 2.22 12.45
N LYS A 39 1.03 3.06 13.40
CA LYS A 39 0.15 3.67 14.42
C LYS A 39 -0.88 4.63 13.82
N ASN A 40 -0.55 5.29 12.71
CA ASN A 40 -1.43 6.24 12.03
C ASN A 40 -2.32 5.60 10.94
N LEU A 41 -2.38 4.27 10.83
CA LEU A 41 -3.33 3.67 9.90
C LEU A 41 -4.77 4.02 10.27
N PRO A 42 -5.65 4.28 9.29
CA PRO A 42 -7.06 4.54 9.56
C PRO A 42 -7.75 3.38 10.30
N GLU A 43 -7.22 2.16 10.17
CA GLU A 43 -7.69 0.95 10.84
C GLU A 43 -7.29 0.85 12.33
N SER A 44 -6.27 1.58 12.78
CA SER A 44 -5.83 1.56 14.19
C SER A 44 -6.73 2.40 15.11
N ASN A 45 -7.57 3.27 14.53
CA ASN A 45 -8.49 4.13 15.28
C ASN A 45 -9.88 3.48 15.40
N PRO A 46 -10.28 2.99 16.59
CA PRO A 46 -11.56 2.31 16.78
C PRO A 46 -12.77 3.19 16.44
N LYS A 47 -12.67 4.53 16.58
CA LYS A 47 -13.74 5.46 16.21
C LYS A 47 -13.96 5.53 14.70
N ARG A 48 -12.87 5.54 13.91
CA ARG A 48 -12.93 5.53 12.44
C ARG A 48 -13.48 4.21 11.90
N MET A 49 -13.20 3.10 12.60
CA MET A 49 -13.74 1.78 12.27
C MET A 49 -15.26 1.73 12.45
N GLU A 50 -15.79 2.31 13.54
CA GLU A 50 -17.24 2.40 13.74
C GLU A 50 -17.94 3.29 12.70
N GLU A 51 -17.36 4.45 12.39
CA GLU A 51 -17.86 5.34 11.32
C GLU A 51 -17.86 4.63 9.97
N THR A 52 -16.78 3.90 9.64
CA THR A 52 -16.67 3.14 8.40
C THR A 52 -17.68 2.00 8.35
N ARG A 53 -17.91 1.28 9.47
CA ARG A 53 -18.94 0.24 9.55
C ARG A 53 -20.34 0.79 9.33
N LYS A 54 -20.68 1.93 9.97
CA LYS A 54 -21.99 2.59 9.77
C LYS A 54 -22.17 3.03 8.32
N ARG A 55 -21.16 3.66 7.74
CA ARG A 55 -21.18 4.08 6.32
C ARG A 55 -21.35 2.87 5.39
N ASN A 56 -20.60 1.80 5.63
CA ASN A 56 -20.66 0.60 4.81
C ASN A 56 -22.04 -0.07 4.91
N ALA A 57 -22.63 -0.15 6.10
CA ALA A 57 -23.99 -0.66 6.28
C ALA A 57 -25.03 0.14 5.46
N LEU A 58 -24.95 1.47 5.47
CA LEU A 58 -25.84 2.33 4.67
C LEU A 58 -25.66 2.12 3.17
N VAL A 59 -24.41 2.02 2.70
CA VAL A 59 -24.12 1.75 1.28
C VAL A 59 -24.64 0.37 0.87
N MET A 60 -24.42 -0.66 1.69
CA MET A 60 -24.91 -2.00 1.42
C MET A 60 -26.44 -2.07 1.40
N GLN A 61 -27.10 -1.30 2.27
CA GLN A 61 -28.56 -1.17 2.24
C GLN A 61 -29.03 -0.53 0.93
N ALA A 62 -28.43 0.59 0.52
CA ALA A 62 -28.77 1.25 -0.74
C ALA A 62 -28.51 0.36 -1.97
N LEU A 63 -27.42 -0.40 -1.97
CA LEU A 63 -27.11 -1.37 -3.03
C LEU A 63 -28.12 -2.52 -3.06
N LYS A 64 -28.55 -3.00 -1.90
CA LYS A 64 -29.56 -4.05 -1.79
C LYS A 64 -30.91 -3.57 -2.31
N GLU A 65 -31.33 -2.37 -1.91
CA GLU A 65 -32.56 -1.74 -2.40
C GLU A 65 -32.51 -1.51 -3.92
N ALA A 66 -31.38 -1.03 -4.44
CA ALA A 66 -31.16 -0.86 -5.88
C ALA A 66 -31.15 -2.19 -6.66
N ALA A 67 -30.75 -3.30 -6.02
CA ALA A 67 -30.74 -4.63 -6.64
C ALA A 67 -32.10 -5.34 -6.56
N GLU A 68 -32.90 -5.03 -5.53
CA GLU A 68 -34.27 -5.55 -5.37
C GLU A 68 -35.29 -4.78 -6.22
N THR A 69 -34.94 -3.57 -6.71
CA THR A 69 -35.77 -2.80 -7.63
C THR A 69 -35.36 -3.03 -9.09
N ASP A 70 -36.34 -3.22 -9.98
CA ASP A 70 -36.17 -3.31 -11.44
C ASP A 70 -36.17 -1.92 -12.11
N GLU A 71 -36.07 -0.83 -11.33
CA GLU A 71 -36.00 0.54 -11.83
C GLU A 71 -34.71 0.77 -12.64
N ASN A 72 -34.82 0.53 -13.95
CA ASN A 72 -33.76 0.74 -14.92
C ASN A 72 -33.47 2.24 -15.09
N ILE A 73 -32.45 2.74 -14.38
CA ILE A 73 -31.95 4.12 -14.45
C ILE A 73 -31.44 4.51 -15.86
N ALA A 74 -31.20 3.54 -16.76
CA ALA A 74 -30.79 3.79 -18.14
C ALA A 74 -31.98 4.02 -19.10
N ARG A 75 -33.22 3.73 -18.68
CA ARG A 75 -34.43 4.23 -19.36
C ARG A 75 -34.70 5.63 -18.82
N GLY A 76 -34.13 6.66 -19.46
CA GLY A 76 -34.56 8.04 -19.24
C GLY A 76 -36.08 8.19 -19.40
N PRO A 77 -36.70 9.26 -18.84
CA PRO A 77 -38.15 9.42 -18.85
C PRO A 77 -38.68 9.25 -20.27
N ALA A 78 -39.44 8.18 -20.49
CA ALA A 78 -40.15 7.98 -21.75
C ALA A 78 -41.11 9.17 -21.89
N ARG A 79 -40.87 9.99 -22.91
CA ARG A 79 -41.75 11.09 -23.31
C ARG A 79 -43.14 10.57 -23.67
#